data_AF-B5YL38-F1
#
_entry.id   AF-B5YL38-F1
#
_cell.length_a   1.000
_cell.length_b   1.000
_cell.length_c   1.000
_cell.angle_alpha   90.00
_cell.angle_beta   90.00
_cell.angle_gamma   90.00
#
_symmetry.space_group_name_H-M   'P 1'
#
loop_
_entity.id
_entity.type
_entity.pdbx_description
1 polymer ?
#
loop_
_entity_poly.entity_id
_entity_poly.type
_entity_poly.pdbx_seq_one_letter_code
_entity_poly.pdbx_strand_id
1 'polypeptide(L)'
;MKIEFWGQEFKVNLAIGIPGAFLIAIASSMFGFGGGPFMVPLMAVGLRLPMYVIVGSSLLAIFFNTLMGTFRHYGFGNFDLIFFLIMFPAAILGGYIGPKIAKKLNPVMVKRVACVGLLILALQLLGVF
;
A
#
# COMPACT_ATOMS: atom_id res chain seq x y z
N MET A 1 -13.76 11.87 -14.61
CA MET A 1 -13.20 11.26 -15.84
C MET A 1 -13.70 9.83 -15.91
N LYS A 2 -14.29 9.41 -17.04
CA LYS A 2 -14.63 7.99 -17.24
C LYS A 2 -13.36 7.28 -17.72
N ILE A 3 -12.96 6.23 -17.01
CA ILE A 3 -11.81 5.39 -17.40
C ILE A 3 -12.38 4.02 -17.73
N GLU A 4 -12.24 3.58 -18.98
CA GLU A 4 -12.53 2.20 -19.36
C GLU A 4 -11.33 1.32 -19.03
N PHE A 5 -11.55 0.30 -18.21
CA PHE A 5 -10.57 -0.74 -17.97
C PHE A 5 -11.25 -2.09 -18.18
N TRP A 6 -10.86 -2.83 -19.22
CA TRP A 6 -11.41 -4.15 -19.56
C TRP A 6 -12.96 -4.17 -19.74
N GLY A 7 -13.51 -3.19 -20.48
CA GLY A 7 -14.94 -3.15 -20.81
C GLY A 7 -15.90 -2.74 -19.68
N GLN A 8 -15.37 -2.21 -18.57
CA GLN A 8 -16.13 -1.62 -17.48
C GLN A 8 -15.82 -0.12 -17.40
N GLU A 9 -16.85 0.73 -17.50
CA GLU A 9 -16.72 2.18 -17.35
C GLU A 9 -16.64 2.59 -15.86
N PHE A 10 -15.53 3.20 -15.45
CA PHE A 10 -15.37 3.71 -14.07
C PHE A 10 -15.43 5.24 -14.05
N LYS A 11 -16.37 5.81 -13.30
CA LYS A 11 -16.40 7.25 -13.00
C LYS A 11 -15.38 7.57 -11.91
N VAL A 12 -14.18 7.96 -12.31
CA VAL A 12 -13.15 8.43 -11.37
C VAL A 12 -13.35 9.92 -11.11
N ASN A 13 -13.51 10.26 -9.83
CA ASN A 13 -13.59 11.65 -9.38
C ASN A 13 -12.18 12.19 -9.13
N LEU A 14 -11.52 12.62 -10.21
CA LEU A 14 -10.12 13.07 -10.21
C LEU A 14 -9.88 14.24 -9.23
N ALA A 15 -10.89 15.08 -9.03
CA ALA A 15 -10.86 16.22 -8.12
C ALA A 15 -10.64 15.83 -6.64
N ILE A 16 -11.05 14.62 -6.25
CA ILE A 16 -10.84 14.10 -4.88
C ILE A 16 -9.56 13.23 -4.84
N GLY A 17 -9.30 12.48 -5.92
CA GLY A 17 -8.19 11.55 -6.00
C GLY A 17 -6.82 12.21 -5.99
N ILE A 18 -6.63 13.30 -6.73
CA ILE A 18 -5.33 14.00 -6.82
C ILE A 18 -4.90 14.62 -5.47
N PRO A 19 -5.71 15.48 -4.82
CA PRO A 19 -5.31 16.05 -3.54
C PRO A 19 -5.20 15.00 -2.44
N GLY A 20 -6.09 14.00 -2.42
CA GLY A 20 -6.01 12.90 -1.46
C GLY A 20 -4.74 12.06 -1.62
N ALA A 21 -4.39 11.68 -2.86
CA ALA A 21 -3.18 10.92 -3.14
C ALA A 21 -1.92 11.73 -2.84
N PHE A 22 -1.92 13.03 -3.09
CA PHE A 22 -0.80 13.91 -2.78
C PHE A 22 -0.55 14.03 -1.27
N LEU A 23 -1.61 14.27 -0.48
CA LEU A 23 -1.51 14.33 0.98
C LEU A 23 -1.05 12.98 1.57
N ILE A 24 -1.62 11.88 1.07
CA ILE A 24 -1.23 10.53 1.50
C ILE A 24 0.22 10.25 1.12
N ALA A 25 0.68 10.65 -0.07
CA ALA A 25 2.06 10.46 -0.49
C ALA A 25 3.05 11.22 0.41
N ILE A 26 2.75 12.47 0.75
CA ILE A 26 3.56 13.26 1.69
C ILE A 26 3.60 12.60 3.06
N ALA A 27 2.44 12.31 3.66
CA ALA A 27 2.36 11.69 4.98
C ALA A 27 3.11 10.35 5.00
N SER A 28 2.87 9.52 3.99
CA SER A 28 3.51 8.20 3.89
C SER A 28 5.02 8.26 3.67
N SER A 29 5.51 9.28 2.96
CA SER A 29 6.94 9.53 2.79
C SER A 29 7.59 10.00 4.09
N MET A 30 6.90 10.83 4.89
CA MET A 30 7.38 11.26 6.20
C MET A 30 7.51 10.09 7.19
N PHE A 31 6.53 9.18 7.19
CA PHE A 31 6.55 8.02 8.10
C PHE A 31 7.33 6.81 7.56
N GLY A 32 7.77 6.82 6.29
CA GLY A 32 8.63 5.77 5.72
C GLY A 32 7.97 4.44 5.38
N PHE A 33 6.65 4.26 5.57
CA PHE A 33 5.94 3.00 5.29
C PHE A 33 5.40 2.84 3.85
N GLY A 34 5.75 3.73 2.91
CA GLY A 34 5.46 3.59 1.48
C GLY A 34 3.99 3.77 1.04
N GLY A 35 3.08 4.06 1.97
CA GLY A 35 1.71 4.53 1.72
C GLY A 35 0.66 3.50 1.37
N GLY A 36 1.01 2.22 1.34
CA GLY A 36 0.09 1.12 1.05
C GLY A 36 -1.20 1.10 1.89
N PRO A 37 -1.13 1.26 3.22
CA PRO A 37 -2.30 1.25 4.10
C PRO A 37 -3.38 2.27 3.74
N PHE A 38 -2.98 3.44 3.24
CA PHE A 38 -3.84 4.58 2.96
C PHE A 38 -4.23 4.69 1.49
N MET A 39 -3.37 4.21 0.58
CA MET A 39 -3.61 4.24 -0.85
C MET A 39 -4.76 3.29 -1.24
N VAL A 40 -4.85 2.12 -0.62
CA VAL A 40 -5.88 1.12 -0.92
C VAL A 40 -7.29 1.60 -0.54
N PRO A 41 -7.56 2.13 0.67
CA PRO A 41 -8.84 2.74 1.02
C PRO A 41 -9.19 3.95 0.15
N LEU A 42 -8.21 4.80 -0.19
CA LEU A 42 -8.44 5.96 -1.06
C LEU A 42 -8.97 5.52 -2.43
N MET A 43 -8.34 4.52 -3.05
CA MET A 43 -8.79 4.04 -4.36
C MET A 43 -10.08 3.22 -4.29
N ALA A 44 -10.28 2.44 -3.22
CA ALA A 44 -11.46 1.60 -3.04
C ALA A 44 -12.72 2.41 -2.67
N VAL A 45 -12.60 3.32 -1.70
CA VAL A 45 -13.74 4.10 -1.18
C VAL A 45 -13.86 5.44 -1.89
N GLY A 46 -12.74 6.14 -2.11
CA GLY A 46 -12.72 7.48 -2.71
C GLY A 46 -12.93 7.46 -4.23
N LEU A 47 -12.25 6.55 -4.95
CA LEU A 47 -12.36 6.45 -6.42
C LEU A 47 -13.33 5.37 -6.89
N ARG A 48 -13.84 4.51 -5.99
CA ARG A 48 -14.76 3.39 -6.30
C ARG A 48 -14.23 2.51 -7.45
N LEU A 49 -12.92 2.26 -7.46
CA LEU A 49 -12.28 1.43 -8.47
C LEU A 49 -12.44 -0.08 -8.13
N PRO A 50 -12.37 -0.97 -9.14
CA PRO A 50 -12.42 -2.40 -8.91
C PRO A 50 -11.13 -2.86 -8.22
N MET A 51 -11.26 -3.79 -7.27
CA MET A 51 -10.14 -4.24 -6.42
C MET A 51 -8.93 -4.75 -7.23
N TYR A 52 -9.19 -5.39 -8.38
CA TYR A 52 -8.14 -5.92 -9.26
C TYR A 52 -7.21 -4.82 -9.80
N VAL A 53 -7.76 -3.66 -10.17
CA VAL A 53 -6.97 -2.52 -10.69
C VAL A 53 -6.24 -1.82 -9.53
N ILE A 54 -6.91 -1.67 -8.39
CA ILE A 54 -6.37 -1.02 -7.19
C ILE A 54 -5.11 -1.73 -6.68
N VAL A 55 -5.14 -3.06 -6.63
CA VAL A 55 -4.01 -3.83 -6.10
C VAL A 55 -2.77 -3.64 -6.97
N GLY A 56 -2.91 -3.69 -8.30
CA GLY A 56 -1.79 -3.48 -9.22
C GLY A 56 -1.20 -2.07 -9.16
N SER A 57 -2.06 -1.04 -9.19
CA SER A 57 -1.61 0.36 -9.20
C SER A 57 -0.97 0.77 -7.87
N SER A 58 -1.52 0.33 -6.74
CA SER A 58 -0.96 0.61 -5.41
C SER A 58 0.39 -0.08 -5.20
N LEU A 59 0.55 -1.35 -5.63
CA LEU A 59 1.84 -2.05 -5.58
C LEU A 59 2.92 -1.32 -6.37
N LEU A 60 2.59 -0.83 -7.57
CA LEU A 60 3.52 -0.06 -8.38
C LEU A 60 3.94 1.24 -7.68
N ALA A 61 2.99 1.97 -7.09
CA ALA A 61 3.27 3.19 -6.36
C ALA A 61 4.16 2.93 -5.12
N ILE A 62 3.86 1.89 -4.34
CA ILE A 62 4.64 1.48 -3.16
C ILE A 62 6.07 1.10 -3.58
N PHE A 63 6.23 0.41 -4.71
CA PHE A 63 7.55 0.03 -5.23
C PHE A 63 8.43 1.25 -5.49
N PHE A 64 7.93 2.25 -6.23
CA PHE A 64 8.69 3.48 -6.49
C PHE A 64 8.99 4.26 -5.20
N ASN A 65 8.02 4.33 -4.28
CA ASN A 65 8.19 5.05 -3.01
C ASN A 65 9.26 4.38 -2.13
N THR A 66 9.23 3.05 -2.04
CA THR A 66 10.20 2.26 -1.27
C THR A 66 11.59 2.30 -1.91
N LEU A 67 11.67 2.31 -3.24
CA LEU A 67 12.94 2.46 -3.95
C LEU A 67 13.58 3.81 -3.62
N MET A 68 12.81 4.90 -3.73
CA MET A 68 13.25 6.26 -3.38
C MET A 68 13.64 6.36 -1.89
N GLY A 69 12.86 5.76 -1.00
CA GLY A 69 13.12 5.69 0.43
C GLY A 69 14.42 4.95 0.77
N THR A 70 14.66 3.81 0.11
CA THR A 70 15.91 3.04 0.25
C THR A 70 17.11 3.87 -0.20
N PHE A 71 17.05 4.54 -1.36
CA PHE A 71 18.13 5.42 -1.84
C PHE A 71 18.42 6.56 -0.85
N ARG A 72 17.37 7.18 -0.30
CA ARG A 72 17.50 8.23 0.71
C ARG A 72 18.17 7.69 1.99
N HIS A 73 17.76 6.53 2.46
CA HIS A 73 18.30 5.91 3.67
C HIS A 73 19.77 5.51 3.50
N TYR A 74 20.12 5.00 2.32
CA TYR A 74 21.51 4.73 1.93
C TYR A 74 22.37 6.00 1.96
N GLY A 75 21.84 7.13 1.46
CA GLY A 75 22.52 8.42 1.50
C GLY A 75 22.73 8.99 2.91
N PHE A 76 21.93 8.60 3.90
CA PHE A 76 22.09 9.01 5.29
C PHE A 76 23.10 8.17 6.09
N GLY A 77 23.70 7.13 5.50
CA GLY A 77 24.69 6.28 6.16
C GLY A 77 24.15 5.37 7.27
N ASN A 78 22.83 5.37 7.51
CA ASN A 78 22.15 4.51 8.50
C ASN A 78 21.81 3.13 7.91
N PHE A 79 22.70 2.54 7.11
CA PHE A 79 22.43 1.27 6.45
C PHE A 79 23.02 0.11 7.27
N ASP A 80 22.18 -0.49 8.11
CA ASP A 80 22.53 -1.73 8.81
C ASP A 80 22.34 -2.93 7.87
N LEU A 81 23.46 -3.41 7.32
CA LEU A 81 23.52 -4.57 6.43
C LEU A 81 22.99 -5.85 7.07
N ILE A 82 23.16 -6.03 8.39
CA ILE A 82 22.69 -7.23 9.10
C ILE A 82 21.15 -7.24 9.09
N PHE A 83 20.51 -6.11 9.45
CA PHE A 83 19.06 -6.02 9.45
C PHE A 83 18.48 -6.17 8.05
N PHE A 84 19.12 -5.57 7.04
CA PHE A 84 18.71 -5.74 5.65
C PHE A 84 18.74 -7.21 5.21
N LEU A 85 19.82 -7.94 5.53
CA LEU A 85 20.00 -9.33 5.12
C LEU A 85 18.99 -10.28 5.78
N ILE A 86 18.53 -9.96 7.00
CA ILE A 86 17.49 -10.73 7.70
C ILE A 86 16.10 -10.39 7.16
N MET A 87 15.80 -9.11 6.93
CA MET A 87 14.49 -8.66 6.47
C MET A 87 14.23 -8.99 4.99
N PHE A 88 15.24 -8.94 4.13
CA PHE A 88 15.11 -9.18 2.69
C PHE A 88 14.46 -10.53 2.33
N PRO A 89 14.94 -11.69 2.82
CA PRO A 89 14.32 -12.99 2.53
C PRO A 89 12.92 -13.10 3.15
N ALA A 90 12.70 -12.53 4.34
CA ALA A 90 11.39 -12.51 4.98
C ALA A 90 10.37 -11.71 4.15
N ALA A 91 10.77 -10.56 3.60
CA ALA A 91 9.93 -9.73 2.75
C ALA A 91 9.60 -10.43 1.41
N ILE A 92 10.58 -11.10 0.79
CA ILE A 92 10.35 -11.87 -0.44
C ILE A 92 9.38 -13.02 -0.20
N LEU A 93 9.59 -13.80 0.87
CA LEU A 93 8.70 -14.91 1.21
C LEU A 93 7.29 -14.40 1.54
N GLY A 94 7.16 -13.32 2.29
CA GLY A 94 5.88 -12.69 2.60
C GLY A 94 5.15 -12.20 1.33
N GLY A 95 5.87 -11.52 0.43
CA GLY A 95 5.33 -11.04 -0.85
C GLY A 95 4.93 -12.16 -1.81
N TYR A 96 5.57 -13.32 -1.75
CA TYR A 96 5.25 -14.46 -2.60
C TYR A 96 4.13 -15.33 -2.03
N ILE A 97 4.14 -15.58 -0.72
CA ILE A 97 3.20 -16.48 -0.02
C ILE A 97 1.87 -15.77 0.26
N GLY A 98 1.91 -14.50 0.67
CA GLY A 98 0.72 -13.73 1.04
C GLY A 98 -0.38 -13.73 -0.03
N PRO A 99 -0.07 -13.35 -1.29
CA PRO A 99 -1.06 -13.36 -2.37
C PRO A 99 -1.58 -14.77 -2.71
N LYS A 100 -0.73 -15.81 -2.58
CA LYS A 100 -1.15 -17.20 -2.81
C LYS A 100 -2.16 -17.66 -1.76
N ILE A 101 -1.98 -17.29 -0.51
CA ILE A 101 -2.93 -17.57 0.57
C ILE A 101 -4.21 -16.74 0.36
N ALA A 102 -4.08 -15.45 0.04
CA ALA A 102 -5.22 -14.57 -0.19
C ALA A 102 -6.14 -15.06 -1.32
N LYS A 103 -5.58 -15.65 -2.39
CA LYS A 103 -6.36 -16.25 -3.50
C LYS A 103 -7.18 -17.47 -3.10
N LYS A 104 -6.81 -18.18 -2.03
CA LYS A 104 -7.53 -19.37 -1.54
C LYS A 104 -8.62 -19.02 -0.51
N LEU A 105 -8.65 -17.79 -0.02
CA LEU A 105 -9.60 -17.33 1.00
C LEU A 105 -10.80 -16.62 0.36
N ASN A 106 -11.91 -16.62 1.08
CA ASN A 106 -13.09 -15.86 0.67
C ASN A 106 -12.74 -14.35 0.64
N PRO A 107 -13.08 -13.59 -0.43
CA PRO A 107 -12.78 -12.16 -0.54
C PRO A 107 -13.28 -11.32 0.64
N VAL A 108 -14.38 -11.72 1.29
CA VAL A 108 -14.89 -11.06 2.50
C VAL A 108 -13.92 -11.22 3.68
N MET A 109 -13.31 -12.40 3.82
CA MET A 109 -12.37 -12.71 4.89
C MET A 109 -11.04 -11.98 4.68
N VAL A 110 -10.54 -11.92 3.44
CA VAL A 110 -9.35 -11.15 3.07
C VAL A 110 -9.53 -9.67 3.40
N LYS A 111 -10.70 -9.10 3.06
CA LYS A 111 -11.03 -7.71 3.38
C LYS A 111 -11.07 -7.47 4.90
N ARG A 112 -11.67 -8.37 5.68
CA ARG A 112 -11.70 -8.27 7.15
C ARG A 112 -10.29 -8.31 7.75
N VAL A 113 -9.45 -9.25 7.33
CA VAL A 113 -8.06 -9.36 7.81
C VAL A 113 -7.28 -8.08 7.50
N ALA A 114 -7.41 -7.54 6.29
CA ALA A 114 -6.78 -6.29 5.93
C ALA A 114 -7.27 -5.12 6.81
N CYS A 115 -8.59 -4.98 7.03
CA CYS A 115 -9.13 -3.94 7.92
C CYS A 115 -8.63 -4.07 9.36
N VAL A 116 -8.61 -5.29 9.91
CA VAL A 116 -8.11 -5.53 11.28
C VAL A 116 -6.62 -5.18 11.37
N GLY A 117 -5.82 -5.59 10.39
CA GLY A 117 -4.40 -5.23 10.33
C GLY A 117 -4.18 -3.71 10.27
N LEU A 118 -4.98 -2.99 9.48
CA LEU A 118 -4.95 -1.52 9.43
C LEU A 118 -5.33 -0.87 10.76
N LEU A 119 -6.33 -1.40 11.46
CA LEU A 119 -6.73 -0.91 12.78
C LEU A 119 -5.65 -1.12 13.83
N ILE A 120 -5.01 -2.30 13.83
CA ILE A 120 -3.88 -2.59 14.74
C ILE A 120 -2.73 -1.61 14.46
N LEU A 121 -2.38 -1.40 13.18
CA LEU A 121 -1.34 -0.45 12.80
C LEU A 121 -1.69 0.97 13.25
N ALA A 122 -2.94 1.38 13.08
CA ALA A 122 -3.43 2.68 13.53
C ALA A 122 -3.30 2.83 15.05
N LEU A 123 -3.64 1.80 15.83
CA LEU A 123 -3.51 1.81 17.29
C LEU A 123 -2.05 1.89 17.76
N GLN A 124 -1.13 1.18 17.10
CA GLN A 124 0.32 1.28 17.38
C GLN A 124 0.85 2.68 17.07
N LEU A 125 0.48 3.26 15.93
CA LEU A 125 0.92 4.60 15.56
C LEU A 125 0.37 5.68 16.50
N LEU A 126 -0.78 5.44 17.15
CA LEU A 126 -1.38 6.33 18.13
C LEU A 126 -0.77 6.20 19.53
N GLY A 127 0.19 5.28 19.72
CA GLY A 127 0.88 5.06 20.99
C GLY A 127 0.00 4.44 22.08
N VAL A 128 -1.10 3.78 21.68
CA VAL A 128 -2.00 3.07 22.63
C VAL A 128 -1.36 1.75 23.12
N PHE A 129 -0.29 1.30 22.46
CA PHE A 129 0.56 0.17 22.83
C PHE A 129 2.01 0.45 22.47
#